data_AF-A0A973A1F5-F1
#
_entry.id   AF-A0A973A1F5-F1
#
_cell.length_a   1.000
_cell.length_b   1.000
_cell.length_c   1.000
_cell.angle_alpha   90.00
_cell.angle_beta   90.00
_cell.angle_gamma   90.00
#
_symmetry.space_group_name_H-M   'P 1'
#
loop_
_entity.id
_entity.type
_entity.pdbx_description
1 polymer ?
#
loop_
_entity_poly.entity_id
_entity_poly.type
_entity_poly.pdbx_seq_one_letter_code
_entity_poly.pdbx_strand_id
1 'polypeptide(L)'
;MTVESRKLSVRIKLALSAVGPGLFLIGYNIGTGSVTTMAKSGAQYGMSLFWALVLSCVFTFVLMVAYGQVTLVTGKTALYNIKTHFKFGKALSLYILVALIIGELLALMGVMGIVADLLQEGLRLLSFPAVNTFWIILVLVIGLYGLLWYGRYQVFEKVLTVFVLLMGLCFIVVLFLVKPSFSAIVRGMIPSIPDEP
;
A
#
# COMPACT_ATOMS: atom_id res chain seq x y z
N MET A 1 6.21 2.84 43.99
CA MET A 1 6.41 3.07 42.54
C MET A 1 6.11 4.53 42.23
N THR A 2 7.13 5.29 41.83
CA THR A 2 7.07 6.76 41.67
C THR A 2 6.13 7.17 40.53
N VAL A 3 5.51 8.34 40.65
CA VAL A 3 4.56 8.92 39.67
C VAL A 3 5.11 8.96 38.24
N GLU A 4 6.44 9.04 38.10
CA GLU A 4 7.18 9.04 36.85
C GLU A 4 7.15 7.68 36.12
N SER A 5 7.26 6.57 36.87
CA SER A 5 7.09 5.20 36.35
C SER A 5 5.67 5.01 35.78
N ARG A 6 4.65 5.57 36.42
CA ARG A 6 3.25 5.48 35.96
C ARG A 6 3.04 6.27 34.66
N LYS A 7 3.63 7.46 34.53
CA LYS A 7 3.59 8.27 33.31
C LYS A 7 4.32 7.59 32.15
N LEU A 8 5.46 6.96 32.40
CA LEU A 8 6.21 6.22 31.38
C LEU A 8 5.44 4.99 30.88
N SER A 9 4.86 4.19 31.79
CA SER A 9 4.04 3.02 31.41
C SER A 9 2.79 3.40 30.61
N VAL A 10 2.17 4.55 30.92
CA VAL A 10 1.03 5.07 30.16
C VAL A 10 1.47 5.54 28.77
N ARG A 11 2.60 6.25 28.64
CA ARG A 11 3.16 6.66 27.34
C ARG A 11 3.54 5.46 26.46
N ILE A 12 4.13 4.43 27.03
CA ILE A 12 4.47 3.19 26.31
C ILE A 12 3.20 2.45 25.89
N LYS A 13 2.18 2.34 26.76
CA LYS A 13 0.89 1.73 26.39
C LYS A 13 0.17 2.53 25.30
N LEU A 14 0.22 3.86 25.34
CA LEU A 14 -0.30 4.75 24.31
C LEU A 14 0.43 4.56 22.98
N ALA A 15 1.77 4.56 23.00
CA ALA A 15 2.58 4.29 21.83
C ALA A 15 2.25 2.91 21.22
N LEU A 16 2.16 1.87 22.05
CA LEU A 16 1.82 0.51 21.62
C LEU A 16 0.39 0.41 21.07
N SER A 17 -0.56 1.17 21.63
CA SER A 17 -1.93 1.25 21.10
C SER A 17 -2.00 1.99 19.76
N ALA A 18 -1.05 2.88 19.47
CA ALA A 18 -0.93 3.59 18.20
C ALA A 18 -0.20 2.76 17.12
N VAL A 19 0.54 1.71 17.50
CA VAL A 19 1.22 0.81 16.54
C VAL A 19 0.22 0.08 15.66
N GLY A 20 -0.89 -0.43 16.21
CA GLY A 20 -1.90 -1.16 15.42
C GLY A 20 -2.47 -0.35 14.25
N PRO A 21 -3.07 0.84 14.51
CA PRO A 21 -3.51 1.75 13.46
C PRO A 21 -2.37 2.22 12.54
N GLY A 22 -1.17 2.44 13.07
CA GLY A 22 0.01 2.78 12.28
C GLY A 22 0.42 1.69 11.29
N LEU A 23 0.34 0.43 11.72
CA LEU A 23 0.63 -0.74 10.88
C LEU A 23 -0.43 -0.95 9.81
N PHE A 24 -1.69 -0.74 10.15
CA PHE A 24 -2.80 -0.73 9.19
C PHE A 24 -2.61 0.38 8.14
N LEU A 25 -2.21 1.58 8.57
CA LEU A 25 -1.89 2.69 7.65
C LEU A 25 -0.71 2.37 6.72
N ILE A 26 0.31 1.66 7.19
CA ILE A 26 1.41 1.17 6.35
C ILE A 26 0.90 0.17 5.32
N GLY A 27 0.08 -0.80 5.74
CA GLY A 27 -0.52 -1.78 4.86
C GLY A 27 -1.49 -1.20 3.83
N TYR A 28 -2.18 -0.13 4.19
CA TYR A 28 -3.06 0.61 3.28
C TYR A 28 -2.26 1.40 2.24
N ASN A 29 -1.09 1.94 2.61
CA ASN A 29 -0.25 2.71 1.70
C ASN A 29 0.50 1.81 0.70
N ILE A 30 0.90 0.61 1.13
CA ILE A 30 1.58 -0.37 0.29
C ILE A 30 0.54 -1.21 -0.47
N GLY A 31 0.13 -0.74 -1.64
CA GLY A 31 -0.74 -1.47 -2.55
C GLY A 31 0.00 -2.57 -3.31
N THR A 32 -0.73 -3.61 -3.72
CA THR A 32 -0.23 -4.71 -4.59
C THR A 32 0.39 -4.21 -5.90
N GLY A 33 -0.12 -3.10 -6.46
CA GLY A 33 0.45 -2.45 -7.63
C GLY A 33 1.88 -1.94 -7.39
N SER A 34 2.10 -1.25 -6.26
CA SER A 34 3.43 -0.74 -5.89
C SER A 34 4.44 -1.88 -5.70
N VAL A 35 4.04 -2.97 -5.05
CA VAL A 35 4.84 -4.18 -4.87
C VAL A 35 5.20 -4.82 -6.21
N THR A 36 4.23 -4.98 -7.10
CA THR A 36 4.44 -5.60 -8.41
C THR A 36 5.39 -4.77 -9.27
N THR A 37 5.20 -3.45 -9.29
CA THR A 37 6.08 -2.54 -10.04
C THR A 37 7.49 -2.56 -9.48
N MET A 38 7.68 -2.50 -8.16
CA MET A 38 9.01 -2.58 -7.55
C MET A 38 9.70 -3.91 -7.84
N ALA A 39 8.97 -5.03 -7.75
CA ALA A 39 9.50 -6.35 -8.07
C ALA A 39 9.89 -6.47 -9.56
N LYS A 40 9.02 -6.00 -10.46
CA LYS A 40 9.29 -5.98 -11.91
C LYS A 40 10.50 -5.10 -12.24
N SER A 41 10.54 -3.87 -11.71
CA SER A 41 11.66 -2.95 -11.92
C SER A 41 12.97 -3.49 -11.35
N GLY A 42 12.94 -4.14 -10.18
CA GLY A 42 14.11 -4.80 -9.61
C GLY A 42 14.60 -6.00 -10.45
N ALA A 43 13.68 -6.75 -11.05
CA ALA A 43 14.01 -7.85 -11.96
C ALA A 43 14.58 -7.36 -13.30
N GLN A 44 14.05 -6.26 -13.85
CA GLN A 44 14.48 -5.71 -15.14
C GLN A 44 15.76 -4.88 -15.03
N TYR A 45 15.84 -3.99 -14.04
CA TYR A 45 16.89 -2.96 -13.94
C TYR A 45 17.84 -3.18 -12.76
N GLY A 46 17.68 -4.25 -11.99
CA GLY A 46 18.49 -4.52 -10.81
C GLY A 46 18.39 -3.39 -9.77
N MET A 47 19.55 -2.94 -9.28
CA MET A 47 19.64 -1.86 -8.27
C MET A 47 19.75 -0.45 -8.86
N SER A 48 19.73 -0.28 -10.18
CA SER A 48 19.96 1.02 -10.83
C SER A 48 18.93 2.09 -10.47
N LEU A 49 17.67 1.70 -10.20
CA LEU A 49 16.57 2.57 -9.80
C LEU A 49 16.41 2.71 -8.27
N PHE A 50 17.35 2.17 -7.49
CA PHE A 50 17.25 2.20 -6.03
C PHE A 50 17.27 3.63 -5.47
N TRP A 51 18.04 4.55 -6.07
CA TRP A 51 18.04 5.97 -5.71
C TRP A 51 16.64 6.60 -5.86
N ALA A 52 15.91 6.26 -6.93
CA ALA A 52 14.57 6.78 -7.19
C ALA A 52 13.55 6.26 -6.17
N LEU A 53 13.70 4.98 -5.76
CA LEU A 53 12.91 4.40 -4.68
C LEU A 53 13.16 5.11 -3.35
N VAL A 54 14.43 5.33 -2.97
CA VAL A 54 14.79 6.05 -1.74
C VAL A 54 14.23 7.48 -1.76
N LEU A 55 14.38 8.17 -2.89
CA LEU A 55 13.86 9.53 -3.07
C LEU A 55 12.32 9.57 -2.96
N SER A 56 11.64 8.59 -3.54
CA SER A 56 10.18 8.42 -3.41
C SER A 56 9.75 8.25 -1.95
N CYS A 57 10.48 7.45 -1.16
CA CYS A 57 10.21 7.31 0.27
C CYS A 57 10.37 8.63 1.03
N VAL A 58 11.41 9.41 0.73
CA VAL A 58 11.65 10.73 1.35
C VAL A 58 10.52 11.70 1.02
N PHE A 59 10.15 11.83 -0.26
CA PHE A 59 9.03 12.70 -0.65
C PHE A 59 7.71 12.26 -0.03
N THR A 60 7.44 10.95 0.00
CA THR A 60 6.23 10.40 0.62
C THR A 60 6.18 10.73 2.10
N PHE A 61 7.29 10.60 2.82
CA PHE A 61 7.38 11.00 4.24
C PHE A 61 7.09 12.50 4.43
N VAL A 62 7.76 13.37 3.67
CA VAL A 62 7.57 14.83 3.77
C VAL A 62 6.12 15.23 3.48
N LEU A 63 5.53 14.65 2.43
CA LEU A 63 4.13 14.91 2.05
C LEU A 63 3.15 14.40 3.11
N MET A 64 3.36 13.20 3.66
CA MET A 64 2.51 12.67 4.73
C MET A 64 2.54 13.56 5.98
N VAL A 65 3.73 14.07 6.36
CA VAL A 65 3.85 15.01 7.49
C VAL A 65 3.15 16.33 7.18
N ALA A 66 3.36 16.91 6.00
CA ALA A 66 2.74 18.17 5.61
C ALA A 66 1.21 18.08 5.57
N TYR A 67 0.65 17.07 4.90
CA TYR A 67 -0.80 16.86 4.85
C TYR A 67 -1.39 16.51 6.21
N GLY A 68 -0.67 15.71 7.01
CA GLY A 68 -1.05 15.40 8.39
C GLY A 68 -1.16 16.65 9.25
N GLN A 69 -0.15 17.54 9.19
CA GLN A 69 -0.16 18.82 9.91
C GLN A 69 -1.31 19.73 9.46
N VAL A 70 -1.54 19.85 8.14
CA VAL A 70 -2.64 20.66 7.60
C VAL A 70 -3.98 20.15 8.13
N THR A 71 -4.24 18.85 8.09
CA THR A 71 -5.50 18.28 8.59
C THR A 71 -5.65 18.41 10.10
N LEU A 72 -4.56 18.27 10.87
CA LEU A 72 -4.58 18.49 12.33
C LEU A 72 -4.91 19.94 12.70
N VAL A 73 -4.37 20.91 11.96
CA VAL A 73 -4.57 22.35 12.26
C VAL A 73 -5.92 22.84 11.75
N THR A 74 -6.32 22.49 10.51
CA THR A 74 -7.56 23.03 9.92
C THR A 74 -8.80 22.20 10.24
N GLY A 75 -8.64 20.98 10.77
CA GLY A 75 -9.72 20.03 11.01
C GLY A 75 -10.43 19.57 9.72
N LYS A 76 -9.85 19.86 8.55
CA LYS A 76 -10.43 19.62 7.22
C LYS A 76 -9.50 18.74 6.39
N THR A 77 -10.08 17.98 5.46
CA THR A 77 -9.30 17.18 4.52
C THR A 77 -8.50 18.09 3.57
N ALA A 78 -7.36 17.59 3.08
CA ALA A 78 -6.54 18.31 2.11
C ALA A 78 -7.36 18.81 0.91
N LEU A 79 -8.22 17.94 0.37
CA LEU A 79 -9.08 18.25 -0.77
C LEU A 79 -10.09 19.37 -0.46
N TYR A 80 -10.64 19.39 0.75
CA TYR A 80 -11.54 20.46 1.18
C TYR A 80 -10.80 21.79 1.33
N ASN A 81 -9.58 21.79 1.89
CA ASN A 81 -8.76 23.00 1.97
C ASN A 81 -8.40 23.53 0.57
N ILE A 82 -8.09 22.65 -0.38
CA ILE A 82 -7.86 23.03 -1.78
C ILE A 82 -9.12 23.70 -2.37
N LYS A 83 -10.29 23.11 -2.12
CA LYS A 83 -11.58 23.64 -2.58
C LYS A 83 -11.86 25.05 -2.05
N THR A 84 -11.51 25.35 -0.80
CA THR A 84 -11.89 26.62 -0.15
C THR A 84 -10.86 27.72 -0.28
N HIS A 85 -9.56 27.41 -0.35
CA HIS A 85 -8.49 28.41 -0.29
C HIS A 85 -7.91 28.82 -1.66
N PHE A 86 -8.19 28.07 -2.73
CA PHE A 86 -7.70 28.41 -4.08
C PHE A 86 -8.80 29.06 -4.92
N LYS A 87 -8.43 30.06 -5.75
CA LYS A 87 -9.37 30.77 -6.65
C LYS A 87 -10.14 29.82 -7.59
N PHE A 88 -9.49 28.76 -8.08
CA PHE A 88 -10.11 27.69 -8.88
C PHE A 88 -10.28 26.38 -8.09
N GLY A 89 -10.37 26.46 -6.76
CA GLY A 89 -10.33 25.32 -5.86
C GLY A 89 -11.40 24.26 -6.11
N LYS A 90 -12.63 24.67 -6.48
CA LYS A 90 -13.72 23.71 -6.78
C LYS A 90 -13.42 22.85 -8.01
N ALA A 91 -12.98 23.46 -9.11
CA ALA A 91 -12.65 22.73 -10.33
C ALA A 91 -11.42 21.84 -10.12
N LEU A 92 -10.38 22.35 -9.46
CA LEU A 92 -9.18 21.60 -9.14
C LEU A 92 -9.47 20.42 -8.20
N SER A 93 -10.26 20.64 -7.15
CA SER A 93 -10.66 19.59 -6.21
C SER A 93 -11.48 18.49 -6.91
N LEU A 94 -12.38 18.86 -7.84
CA LEU A 94 -13.15 17.89 -8.62
C LEU A 94 -12.24 17.10 -9.57
N TYR A 95 -11.33 17.78 -10.25
CA TYR A 95 -10.34 17.14 -11.13
C TYR A 95 -9.49 16.12 -10.36
N ILE A 96 -8.93 16.50 -9.22
CA ILE A 96 -8.14 15.60 -8.36
C ILE A 96 -9.00 14.43 -7.91
N LEU A 97 -10.24 14.67 -7.47
CA LEU A 97 -11.15 13.60 -7.02
C LEU A 97 -11.41 12.58 -8.15
N VAL A 98 -11.75 13.06 -9.34
CA VAL A 98 -12.03 12.19 -10.50
C VAL A 98 -10.77 11.43 -10.91
N ALA A 99 -9.62 12.09 -10.97
CA ALA A 99 -8.35 11.46 -11.31
C ALA A 99 -7.99 10.35 -10.30
N LEU A 100 -8.18 10.59 -8.99
CA LEU A 100 -7.97 9.58 -7.96
C LEU A 100 -8.93 8.40 -8.09
N ILE A 101 -10.23 8.66 -8.31
CA ILE A 101 -11.22 7.59 -8.48
C ILE A 101 -10.86 6.72 -9.69
N ILE A 102 -10.52 7.33 -10.82
CA ILE A 102 -10.14 6.60 -12.04
C ILE A 102 -8.85 5.80 -11.79
N GLY A 103 -7.85 6.40 -11.14
CA GLY A 103 -6.59 5.74 -10.80
C GLY A 103 -6.79 4.52 -9.91
N GLU A 104 -7.60 4.64 -8.86
CA GLU A 104 -7.94 3.53 -7.97
C GLU A 104 -8.75 2.45 -8.69
N LEU A 105 -9.71 2.81 -9.55
CA LEU A 105 -10.46 1.85 -10.35
C LEU A 105 -9.53 1.06 -11.30
N LEU A 106 -8.59 1.73 -11.95
CA LEU A 106 -7.58 1.09 -12.81
C LEU A 106 -6.69 0.14 -12.02
N ALA A 107 -6.24 0.55 -10.83
CA ALA A 107 -5.45 -0.29 -9.94
C ALA A 107 -6.25 -1.54 -9.52
N LEU A 108 -7.49 -1.37 -9.08
CA LEU A 108 -8.38 -2.46 -8.66
C LEU A 108 -8.68 -3.44 -9.80
N MET A 109 -8.89 -2.94 -11.03
CA MET A 109 -9.06 -3.79 -12.21
C MET A 109 -7.82 -4.66 -12.45
N GLY A 110 -6.63 -4.07 -12.35
CA GLY A 110 -5.37 -4.82 -12.49
C GLY A 110 -5.21 -5.92 -11.44
N VAL A 111 -5.50 -5.60 -10.17
CA VAL A 111 -5.43 -6.56 -9.07
C VAL A 111 -6.44 -7.70 -9.24
N MET A 112 -7.67 -7.40 -9.63
CA MET A 112 -8.69 -8.43 -9.88
C MET A 112 -8.30 -9.35 -11.03
N GLY A 113 -7.67 -8.83 -12.09
CA GLY A 113 -7.12 -9.64 -13.18
C GLY A 113 -6.07 -10.64 -12.68
N ILE A 114 -5.07 -10.17 -11.92
CA ILE A 114 -4.02 -11.02 -11.35
C ILE A 114 -4.62 -12.12 -10.45
N VAL A 115 -5.56 -11.76 -9.57
CA VAL A 115 -6.21 -12.73 -8.67
C VAL A 115 -7.02 -13.77 -9.45
N ALA A 116 -7.72 -13.36 -10.51
CA ALA A 116 -8.49 -14.27 -11.35
C ALA A 116 -7.58 -15.25 -12.10
N ASP A 117 -6.46 -14.77 -12.65
CA ASP A 117 -5.46 -15.62 -13.31
C ASP A 117 -4.82 -16.62 -12.34
N LEU A 118 -4.45 -16.17 -11.13
CA LEU A 118 -3.91 -17.05 -10.09
C LEU A 118 -4.90 -18.13 -9.66
N LEU A 119 -6.18 -17.79 -9.52
CA LEU A 119 -7.23 -18.77 -9.21
C LEU A 119 -7.45 -19.75 -10.35
N GLN A 120 -7.43 -19.29 -11.60
CA GLN A 120 -7.55 -20.16 -12.76
C GLN A 120 -6.40 -21.17 -12.81
N GLU A 121 -5.17 -20.72 -12.58
CA GLU A 121 -4.00 -21.61 -12.55
C GLU A 121 -4.05 -22.56 -11.34
N GLY A 122 -4.49 -22.08 -10.17
CA GLY A 122 -4.71 -22.92 -9.00
C GLY A 122 -5.76 -24.03 -9.24
N LEU A 123 -6.85 -23.73 -9.93
CA LEU A 123 -7.87 -24.70 -10.32
C LEU A 123 -7.32 -25.75 -11.29
N ARG A 124 -6.48 -25.33 -12.24
CA ARG A 124 -5.80 -26.24 -13.18
C ARG A 124 -4.87 -27.21 -12.45
N LEU A 125 -4.07 -26.72 -11.50
CA LEU A 125 -3.19 -27.56 -10.69
C LEU A 125 -3.95 -28.61 -9.87
N LEU A 126 -5.18 -28.29 -9.47
CA LEU A 126 -6.10 -29.19 -8.77
C LEU A 126 -6.93 -30.08 -9.71
N SER A 127 -6.62 -30.10 -11.01
CA SER A 127 -7.30 -30.89 -12.05
C SER A 127 -8.79 -30.57 -12.25
N PHE A 128 -9.23 -29.35 -11.90
CA PHE A 128 -10.58 -28.90 -12.23
C PHE A 128 -10.67 -28.41 -13.69
N PRO A 129 -11.85 -28.51 -14.33
CA PRO A 129 -12.05 -28.01 -15.68
C PRO A 129 -11.78 -26.49 -15.77
N ALA A 130 -11.29 -26.05 -16.92
CA ALA A 130 -10.98 -24.64 -17.16
C ALA A 130 -12.25 -23.79 -17.03
N VAL A 131 -12.34 -23.04 -15.93
CA VAL A 131 -13.40 -22.07 -15.70
C VAL A 131 -13.03 -20.77 -16.42
N ASN A 132 -14.02 -20.13 -17.05
CA ASN A 132 -13.83 -18.82 -17.68
C ASN A 132 -13.57 -17.75 -16.62
N THR A 133 -12.61 -16.86 -16.88
CA THR A 133 -12.21 -15.75 -16.00
C THR A 133 -13.40 -14.90 -15.55
N PHE A 134 -14.40 -14.70 -16.40
CA PHE A 134 -15.61 -13.95 -16.06
C PHE A 134 -16.37 -14.54 -14.86
N TRP A 135 -16.52 -15.87 -14.81
CA TRP A 135 -17.23 -16.54 -13.71
C TRP A 135 -16.44 -16.47 -12.40
N ILE A 136 -15.11 -16.59 -12.47
CA ILE A 136 -14.23 -16.44 -11.30
C ILE A 136 -14.40 -15.02 -10.71
N ILE A 137 -14.31 -14.00 -11.55
CA ILE A 137 -14.48 -12.60 -11.13
C ILE A 137 -15.87 -12.37 -10.53
N LEU A 138 -16.92 -12.87 -11.18
CA LEU A 138 -18.30 -12.69 -10.72
C LEU A 138 -18.52 -13.31 -9.33
N VAL A 139 -18.00 -14.53 -9.10
CA VAL A 139 -18.05 -15.19 -7.78
C VAL A 139 -17.26 -14.41 -6.74
N LEU A 140 -16.06 -13.92 -7.09
CA LEU A 140 -15.26 -13.11 -6.18
C LEU A 140 -15.96 -11.81 -5.78
N VAL A 141 -16.55 -11.10 -6.73
CA VAL A 141 -17.26 -9.83 -6.47
C VAL A 141 -18.47 -10.06 -5.57
N ILE A 142 -19.28 -11.09 -5.86
CA ILE A 142 -20.45 -11.44 -5.03
C ILE A 142 -19.99 -11.85 -3.62
N GLY A 143 -18.94 -12.66 -3.52
CA GLY A 143 -18.37 -13.10 -2.25
C GLY A 143 -17.84 -11.92 -1.42
N LEU A 144 -17.11 -11.00 -2.04
CA LEU A 144 -16.58 -9.80 -1.39
C LEU A 144 -17.71 -8.88 -0.92
N TYR A 145 -18.73 -8.67 -1.75
CA TYR A 145 -19.90 -7.86 -1.40
C TYR A 145 -20.67 -8.46 -0.23
N GLY A 146 -20.91 -9.78 -0.24
CA GLY A 146 -21.54 -10.50 0.86
C GLY A 146 -20.72 -10.44 2.16
N LEU A 147 -19.40 -10.56 2.07
CA LEU A 147 -18.49 -10.42 3.22
C LEU A 147 -18.54 -9.01 3.81
N LEU A 148 -18.57 -7.97 2.97
CA LEU A 148 -18.67 -6.58 3.42
C LEU A 148 -20.05 -6.25 4.02
N TRP A 149 -21.12 -6.88 3.52
CA TRP A 149 -22.48 -6.68 4.03
C TRP A 149 -22.68 -7.29 5.42
N TYR A 150 -22.14 -8.48 5.67
CA TYR A 150 -22.29 -9.20 6.95
C TYR A 150 -21.16 -8.89 7.96
N GLY A 151 -20.03 -8.38 7.49
CA GLY A 151 -18.79 -8.26 8.25
C GLY A 151 -18.85 -7.20 9.36
N ARG A 152 -18.64 -7.63 10.61
CA ARG A 152 -18.15 -6.75 11.69
C ARG A 152 -16.80 -6.17 11.23
N TYR A 153 -16.78 -4.91 10.81
CA TYR A 153 -15.62 -4.16 10.30
C TYR A 153 -14.31 -4.44 11.08
N GLN A 154 -14.42 -4.55 12.41
CA GLN A 154 -13.29 -4.82 13.31
C GLN A 154 -12.62 -6.18 13.13
N VAL A 155 -13.34 -7.21 12.69
CA VAL A 155 -12.76 -8.55 12.44
C VAL A 155 -12.01 -8.54 11.11
N PHE A 156 -12.61 -7.92 10.09
CA PHE A 156 -12.01 -7.77 8.76
C PHE A 156 -10.68 -6.99 8.82
N GLU A 157 -10.66 -5.88 9.55
CA GLU A 157 -9.45 -5.06 9.75
C GLU A 157 -8.30 -5.86 10.39
N LYS A 158 -8.61 -6.68 11.41
CA LYS A 158 -7.62 -7.54 12.07
C LYS A 158 -7.04 -8.58 11.12
N VAL A 159 -7.88 -9.23 10.31
CA VAL A 159 -7.43 -10.22 9.32
C VAL A 159 -6.52 -9.56 8.27
N LEU A 160 -6.90 -8.41 7.75
CA LEU A 160 -6.06 -7.65 6.81
C LEU A 160 -4.71 -7.27 7.42
N THR A 161 -4.70 -6.82 8.68
CA THR A 161 -3.46 -6.48 9.39
C THR A 161 -2.51 -7.67 9.48
N VAL A 162 -3.05 -8.88 9.70
CA VAL A 162 -2.26 -10.12 9.71
C VAL A 162 -1.65 -10.41 8.33
N PHE A 163 -2.42 -10.23 7.25
CA PHE A 163 -1.89 -10.43 5.89
C PHE A 163 -0.80 -9.42 5.52
N VAL A 164 -0.96 -8.15 5.90
CA VAL A 164 0.07 -7.12 5.70
C VAL A 164 1.36 -7.47 6.46
N LEU A 165 1.22 -7.91 7.70
CA LEU A 165 2.35 -8.38 8.51
C LEU A 165 3.07 -9.55 7.87
N LEU A 166 2.32 -10.54 7.40
CA LEU A 166 2.86 -11.70 6.69
C LEU A 166 3.59 -11.28 5.42
N MET A 167 3.03 -10.36 4.64
CA MET A 167 3.68 -9.82 3.43
C MET A 167 5.01 -9.14 3.77
N GLY A 168 5.04 -8.30 4.80
CA GLY A 168 6.28 -7.65 5.27
C GLY A 168 7.34 -8.68 5.69
N LEU A 169 6.93 -9.73 6.40
CA LEU A 169 7.82 -10.83 6.80
C LEU A 169 8.38 -11.57 5.58
N CYS A 170 7.55 -11.86 4.58
CA CYS A 170 8.00 -12.47 3.33
C CYS A 170 9.09 -11.64 2.64
N PHE A 171 8.97 -10.31 2.60
CA PHE A 171 10.03 -9.46 2.02
C PHE A 171 11.34 -9.52 2.81
N ILE A 172 11.26 -9.55 4.14
CA ILE A 172 12.46 -9.71 4.99
C ILE A 172 13.14 -11.04 4.69
N VAL A 173 12.36 -12.13 4.58
CA VAL A 173 12.89 -13.45 4.21
C VAL A 173 13.55 -13.41 2.84
N VAL A 174 12.88 -12.85 1.82
CA VAL A 174 13.43 -12.73 0.46
C VAL A 174 14.74 -11.92 0.46
N LEU A 175 14.85 -10.85 1.24
CA LEU A 175 16.08 -10.07 1.37
C LEU A 175 17.27 -10.94 1.84
N PHE A 176 17.04 -11.81 2.82
CA PHE A 176 18.06 -12.74 3.33
C PHE A 176 18.38 -13.89 2.37
N LEU A 177 17.43 -14.31 1.54
CA LEU A 177 17.65 -15.35 0.53
C LEU A 177 18.45 -14.81 -0.66
N VAL A 178 18.10 -13.63 -1.17
CA VAL A 178 18.74 -13.01 -2.34
C VAL A 178 20.13 -12.48 -2.01
N LYS A 179 20.37 -12.02 -0.78
CA LYS A 179 21.64 -11.43 -0.31
C LYS A 179 22.23 -10.43 -1.31
N PRO A 180 21.54 -9.30 -1.58
CA PRO A 180 22.07 -8.30 -2.49
C PRO A 180 23.45 -7.82 -2.04
N SER A 181 24.40 -7.73 -2.97
CA SER A 181 25.74 -7.24 -2.63
C SER A 181 25.65 -5.80 -2.10
N PHE A 182 26.26 -5.54 -0.95
CA PHE A 182 26.26 -4.18 -0.36
C PHE A 182 26.84 -3.13 -1.32
N SER A 183 27.82 -3.53 -2.13
CA SER A 183 28.38 -2.69 -3.20
C SER A 183 27.32 -2.28 -4.24
N ALA A 184 26.46 -3.20 -4.67
CA ALA A 184 25.39 -2.89 -5.62
C ALA A 184 24.32 -1.97 -5.01
N ILE A 185 23.99 -2.12 -3.72
CA ILE A 185 23.06 -1.22 -3.02
C ILE A 185 23.60 0.21 -3.01
N VAL A 186 24.87 0.38 -2.61
CA VAL A 186 25.51 1.70 -2.54
C VAL A 186 25.66 2.32 -3.94
N ARG A 187 26.04 1.52 -4.94
CA ARG A 187 26.09 1.99 -6.34
C ARG A 187 24.70 2.39 -6.85
N GLY A 188 23.66 1.64 -6.49
CA GLY A 188 22.28 1.92 -6.84
C GLY A 188 21.71 3.20 -6.21
N MET A 189 22.36 3.74 -5.16
CA MET A 189 22.01 5.05 -4.61
C MET A 189 22.49 6.22 -5.47
N ILE A 190 23.42 5.98 -6.41
CA ILE A 190 23.87 7.01 -7.34
C ILE A 190 22.83 7.12 -8.47
N PRO A 191 22.32 8.33 -8.76
CA PRO A 191 21.38 8.54 -9.85
C PRO A 191 21.93 8.01 -11.18
N SER A 192 21.27 6.99 -11.71
CA SER A 192 21.55 6.40 -13.02
C SER A 192 20.22 6.13 -13.72
N ILE A 193 20.20 6.28 -15.04
CA ILE A 193 19.06 5.98 -15.90
C ILE A 193 19.50 4.78 -16.75
N PRO A 194 18.79 3.64 -16.70
CA PRO A 194 19.08 2.50 -17.58
C PRO A 194 18.86 2.87 -19.04
N ASP A 195 19.72 2.36 -19.94
CA ASP A 195 19.67 2.66 -21.37
C ASP A 195 18.59 1.88 -22.15
N GLU A 196 17.90 0.94 -21.49
CA GLU A 196 16.83 0.14 -22.10
C GLU A 196 15.45 0.48 -21.51
N PRO A 197 14.38 0.49 -22.33
CA PRO A 197 13.03 0.89 -21.94
C PRO A 197 12.32 -0.07 -20.97
#